data_AF-A0A7S1ZQQ8-F1
#
_entry.id   AF-A0A7S1ZQQ8-F1
#
_cell.length_a   1.000
_cell.length_b   1.000
_cell.length_c   1.000
_cell.angle_alpha   90.00
_cell.angle_beta   90.00
_cell.angle_gamma   90.00
#
_symmetry.space_group_name_H-M   'P 1'
#
loop_
_entity.id
_entity.type
_entity.pdbx_description
1 polymer ?
#
loop_
_entity_poly.entity_id
_entity_poly.type
_entity_poly.pdbx_seq_one_letter_code
_entity_poly.pdbx_strand_id
1 'polypeptide(L)'
;TRIARTTRRRVMMDVGGVVVVRNRYLYTAAGGDRRFFVKGVAFPDPPPLKPPTATPENPHPSVPPFNYNATAWIAILEQLREAVPDIDELNAVRIYRLDPSLDYSEFFNAAADLGFYVLVPLTSARDDSTVLDRSKPAPLCYPQSLLEYGIRAWKNYGRYPNILAGVVGNEVLNNFESWHAAPCIKAYARDLKRHMRAERDASYFANRTYQDQILTLPLMYAAQHFGIGAVLT
;
A
#
# COMPACT_ATOMS: atom_id res chain seq x y z
N THR A 1 24.90 28.29 -24.28
CA THR A 1 23.85 28.63 -23.28
C THR A 1 23.75 27.51 -22.27
N ARG A 2 24.36 27.66 -21.09
CA ARG A 2 24.38 26.62 -20.03
C ARG A 2 23.04 26.64 -19.32
N ILE A 3 22.26 25.57 -19.48
CA ILE A 3 21.03 25.35 -18.71
C ILE A 3 21.49 24.92 -17.31
N ALA A 4 21.23 25.77 -16.31
CA ALA A 4 21.45 25.45 -14.92
C ALA A 4 20.49 24.32 -14.52
N ARG A 5 21.03 23.12 -14.26
CA ARG A 5 20.31 22.06 -13.54
C ARG A 5 20.17 22.54 -12.10
N THR A 6 19.00 23.08 -11.78
CA THR A 6 18.60 23.35 -10.39
C THR A 6 18.64 22.03 -9.63
N THR A 7 19.59 21.89 -8.72
CA THR A 7 19.69 20.77 -7.77
C THR A 7 18.44 20.81 -6.89
N ARG A 8 17.37 20.11 -7.30
CA ARG A 8 16.24 19.81 -6.42
C ARG A 8 16.83 19.10 -5.20
N ARG A 9 16.64 19.68 -4.01
CA ARG A 9 16.96 19.03 -2.74
C ARG A 9 16.18 17.72 -2.71
N ARG A 10 16.89 16.60 -2.80
CA ARG A 10 16.34 15.25 -2.62
C ARG A 10 15.90 15.17 -1.16
N VAL A 11 14.59 15.20 -0.90
CA VAL A 11 14.06 15.11 0.46
C VAL A 11 13.84 13.63 0.73
N MET A 12 14.83 12.98 1.33
CA MET A 12 14.65 11.63 1.85
C MET A 12 13.67 11.70 3.04
N MET A 13 12.57 10.95 3.00
CA MET A 13 11.65 10.85 4.14
C MET A 13 12.30 9.98 5.23
N ASP A 14 12.89 10.62 6.25
CA ASP A 14 13.35 9.98 7.47
C ASP A 14 12.16 9.57 8.37
N VAL A 15 12.41 8.90 9.50
CA VAL A 15 11.43 8.50 10.53
C VAL A 15 10.46 9.64 10.91
N GLY A 16 10.92 10.89 10.86
CA GLY A 16 10.06 12.07 11.08
C GLY A 16 8.93 12.25 10.05
N GLY A 17 9.04 11.63 8.88
CA GLY A 17 8.05 11.58 7.81
C GLY A 17 6.99 10.49 7.99
N VAL A 18 7.10 9.59 8.98
CA VAL A 18 6.06 8.58 9.20
C VAL A 18 4.72 9.25 9.54
N VAL A 19 3.65 8.86 8.85
CA VAL A 19 2.30 9.35 9.14
C VAL A 19 1.65 8.48 10.21
N VAL A 20 1.14 9.13 11.26
CA VAL A 20 0.45 8.50 12.38
C VAL A 20 -1.02 8.89 12.41
N VAL A 21 -1.87 7.97 12.84
CA VAL A 21 -3.30 8.21 13.06
C VAL A 21 -3.51 8.62 14.51
N ARG A 22 -4.14 9.78 14.75
CA ARG A 22 -4.64 10.18 16.07
C ARG A 22 -6.14 10.46 15.96
N ASN A 23 -6.94 9.63 16.60
CA ASN A 23 -8.40 9.64 16.46
C ASN A 23 -8.82 9.53 14.98
N ARG A 24 -9.44 10.57 14.42
CA ARG A 24 -9.94 10.64 13.05
C ARG A 24 -9.02 11.40 12.07
N TYR A 25 -7.82 11.79 12.51
CA TYR A 25 -6.92 12.63 11.72
C TYR A 25 -5.54 11.99 11.57
N LEU A 26 -4.86 12.36 10.48
CA LEU A 26 -3.49 11.98 10.18
C LEU A 26 -2.53 13.10 10.55
N TYR A 27 -1.33 12.75 11.00
CA TYR A 27 -0.26 13.68 11.39
C TYR A 27 1.08 13.10 10.95
N THR A 28 2.08 13.93 10.65
CA THR A 28 3.46 13.45 10.53
C THR A 28 4.09 13.34 11.92
N ALA A 29 4.91 12.32 12.15
CA ALA A 29 5.52 12.06 13.45
C ALA A 29 6.37 13.25 13.95
N ALA A 30 7.12 13.90 13.06
CA ALA A 30 7.90 15.10 13.39
C ALA A 30 7.11 16.41 13.32
N GLY A 31 5.86 16.40 12.84
CA GLY A 31 5.08 17.61 12.56
C GLY A 31 4.32 18.21 13.74
N GLY A 32 4.49 17.65 14.95
CA GLY A 32 3.73 18.06 16.13
C GLY A 32 2.22 17.83 15.96
N ASP A 33 1.46 18.93 15.90
CA ASP A 33 -0.01 18.94 15.73
C ASP A 33 -0.46 19.32 14.31
N ARG A 34 0.47 19.44 13.35
CA ARG A 34 0.09 19.72 11.95
C ARG A 34 -0.59 18.50 11.32
N ARG A 35 -1.83 18.69 10.86
CA ARG A 35 -2.57 17.65 10.14
C ARG A 35 -1.91 17.33 8.81
N PHE A 36 -1.83 16.04 8.52
CA PHE A 36 -1.49 15.49 7.22
C PHE A 36 -2.76 15.25 6.41
N PHE A 37 -2.77 15.70 5.16
CA PHE A 37 -3.88 15.50 4.24
C PHE A 37 -3.40 14.66 3.06
N VAL A 38 -4.09 13.57 2.77
CA VAL A 38 -3.79 12.73 1.61
C VAL A 38 -4.32 13.42 0.37
N LYS A 39 -3.42 13.74 -0.56
CA LYS A 39 -3.74 14.17 -1.92
C LYS A 39 -3.07 13.20 -2.86
N GLY A 40 -3.83 12.21 -3.30
CA GLY A 40 -3.27 11.05 -3.97
C GLY A 40 -3.96 10.68 -5.27
N VAL A 41 -3.24 9.91 -6.08
CA VAL A 41 -3.70 9.40 -7.36
C VAL A 41 -3.57 7.87 -7.40
N ALA A 42 -4.45 7.21 -8.14
CA ALA A 42 -4.26 5.81 -8.50
C ALA A 42 -3.00 5.68 -9.37
N PHE A 43 -2.18 4.67 -9.07
CA PHE A 43 -0.90 4.48 -9.73
C PHE A 43 -0.88 3.13 -10.45
N PRO A 44 -0.28 3.04 -11.65
CA PRO A 44 -0.23 1.79 -12.40
C PRO A 44 0.51 0.72 -11.61
N ASP A 45 0.12 -0.53 -11.84
CA ASP A 45 0.83 -1.68 -11.30
C ASP A 45 2.26 -1.76 -11.88
N PRO A 46 3.16 -2.50 -11.21
CA PRO A 46 4.54 -2.66 -11.68
C PRO A 46 4.56 -3.13 -13.14
N PRO A 47 5.18 -2.38 -14.06
CA PRO A 47 5.26 -2.76 -15.46
C PRO A 47 6.10 -4.04 -15.58
N PRO A 48 5.70 -5.00 -16.43
CA PRO A 48 6.49 -6.19 -16.66
C PRO A 48 7.85 -5.85 -17.27
N LEU A 49 8.88 -6.66 -17.00
CA LEU A 49 10.15 -6.57 -17.74
C LEU A 49 9.96 -6.79 -19.25
N LYS A 50 9.08 -7.72 -19.61
CA LYS A 50 8.72 -8.01 -20.99
C LYS A 50 7.20 -7.87 -21.14
N PRO A 51 6.69 -7.00 -22.02
CA PRO A 51 5.26 -6.90 -22.25
C PRO A 51 4.72 -8.27 -22.65
N PRO A 52 3.61 -8.73 -22.03
CA PRO A 52 3.04 -10.01 -22.37
C PRO A 52 2.50 -9.94 -23.80
N THR A 53 2.77 -10.98 -24.59
CA THR A 53 2.36 -11.03 -26.00
C THR A 53 0.85 -11.28 -26.06
N ALA A 54 0.10 -10.28 -26.50
CA ALA A 54 -1.32 -10.45 -26.79
C ALA A 54 -1.49 -11.42 -27.97
N THR A 55 -2.38 -12.39 -27.81
CA THR A 55 -2.82 -13.28 -28.89
C THR A 55 -4.29 -13.01 -29.19
N PRO A 56 -4.81 -13.39 -30.39
CA PRO A 56 -6.25 -13.27 -30.69
C PRO A 56 -7.16 -13.95 -29.65
N GLU A 57 -6.64 -15.00 -29.00
CA GLU A 57 -7.29 -15.83 -27.99
C GLU A 57 -7.04 -15.33 -26.55
N ASN A 58 -6.05 -14.46 -26.35
CA ASN A 58 -5.80 -13.76 -25.08
C ASN A 58 -5.30 -12.34 -25.37
N PRO A 59 -6.20 -11.39 -25.67
CA PRO A 59 -5.83 -10.01 -26.03
C PRO A 59 -5.33 -9.19 -24.84
N HIS A 60 -5.58 -9.65 -23.61
CA HIS A 60 -5.15 -9.00 -22.37
C HIS A 60 -4.47 -10.01 -21.43
N PRO A 61 -3.28 -10.51 -21.82
CA PRO A 61 -2.59 -11.52 -21.04
C PRO A 61 -2.15 -10.99 -19.68
N SER A 62 -2.43 -11.78 -18.63
CA SER A 62 -1.95 -11.51 -17.28
C SER A 62 -0.43 -11.38 -17.26
N VAL A 63 0.08 -10.29 -16.67
CA VAL A 63 1.52 -10.06 -16.49
C VAL A 63 2.11 -11.17 -15.61
N PRO A 64 3.02 -12.04 -16.11
CA PRO A 64 3.61 -13.09 -15.29
C PRO A 64 4.48 -12.48 -14.18
N PRO A 65 4.42 -12.97 -12.95
CA PRO A 65 5.06 -12.33 -11.81
C PRO A 65 6.42 -12.98 -11.55
N PHE A 66 7.50 -12.49 -12.14
CA PHE A 66 8.82 -12.83 -11.58
C PHE A 66 9.84 -11.68 -11.63
N ASN A 67 9.57 -10.61 -12.38
CA ASN A 67 10.27 -9.33 -12.24
C ASN A 67 9.48 -8.19 -12.90
N TYR A 68 9.65 -6.98 -12.38
CA TYR A 68 9.10 -5.75 -12.93
C TYR A 68 10.23 -4.83 -13.40
N ASN A 69 9.91 -3.88 -14.27
CA ASN A 69 10.85 -2.86 -14.71
C ASN A 69 10.80 -1.66 -13.74
N ALA A 70 11.66 -1.68 -12.71
CA ALA A 70 11.72 -0.62 -11.70
C ALA A 70 12.00 0.75 -12.33
N THR A 71 12.94 0.84 -13.25
CA THR A 71 13.29 2.07 -13.97
C THR A 71 12.09 2.67 -14.70
N ALA A 72 11.32 1.87 -15.44
CA ALA A 72 10.14 2.33 -16.14
C ALA A 72 9.04 2.77 -15.16
N TRP A 73 8.89 2.09 -14.03
CA TRP A 73 7.90 2.43 -13.02
C TRP A 73 8.24 3.74 -12.29
N ILE A 74 9.52 3.94 -11.96
CA ILE A 74 10.04 5.16 -11.34
C ILE A 74 9.93 6.34 -12.31
N ALA A 75 10.18 6.13 -13.61
CA ALA A 75 10.00 7.18 -14.61
C ALA A 75 8.56 7.75 -14.62
N ILE A 76 7.54 6.93 -14.32
CA ILE A 76 6.16 7.39 -14.19
C ILE A 76 5.99 8.27 -12.94
N LEU A 77 6.62 7.92 -11.81
CA LEU A 77 6.64 8.78 -10.61
C LEU A 77 7.34 10.12 -10.88
N GLU A 78 8.46 10.10 -11.60
CA GLU A 78 9.21 11.29 -11.96
C GLU A 78 8.38 12.22 -12.85
N GLN A 79 7.71 11.67 -13.87
CA GLN A 79 6.78 12.41 -14.72
C GLN A 79 5.63 13.02 -13.91
N LEU A 80 5.07 12.26 -12.96
CA LEU A 80 4.01 12.73 -12.09
C LEU A 80 4.48 13.90 -11.20
N ARG A 81 5.69 13.82 -10.64
CA ARG A 81 6.29 14.91 -9.85
C ARG A 81 6.74 16.09 -10.72
N GLU A 82 7.06 15.89 -11.98
CA GLU A 82 7.32 16.97 -12.93
C GLU A 82 6.03 17.72 -13.27
N ALA A 83 4.95 16.99 -13.53
CA ALA A 83 3.63 17.56 -13.82
C ALA A 83 3.01 18.28 -12.61
N VAL A 84 3.24 17.78 -11.39
CA VAL A 84 2.79 18.41 -10.13
C VAL A 84 3.99 18.60 -9.19
N PRO A 85 4.79 19.68 -9.38
CA PRO A 85 6.01 19.92 -8.59
C PRO A 85 5.77 20.14 -7.11
N ASP A 86 4.62 20.71 -6.75
CA ASP A 86 4.28 20.99 -5.36
C ASP A 86 3.85 19.70 -4.64
N ILE A 87 4.61 19.31 -3.62
CA ILE A 87 4.30 18.16 -2.77
C ILE A 87 3.01 18.37 -2.00
N ASP A 88 2.63 19.62 -1.72
CA ASP A 88 1.39 19.92 -1.02
C ASP A 88 0.18 19.78 -1.96
N GLU A 89 0.34 19.64 -3.28
CA GLU A 89 -0.76 19.36 -4.22
C GLU A 89 -0.95 17.88 -4.53
N LEU A 90 0.15 17.11 -4.53
CA LEU A 90 0.13 15.67 -4.72
C LEU A 90 1.24 15.01 -3.90
N ASN A 91 0.84 14.22 -2.91
CA ASN A 91 1.75 13.59 -1.95
C ASN A 91 1.57 12.08 -1.80
N ALA A 92 0.61 11.47 -2.49
CA ALA A 92 0.38 10.04 -2.34
C ALA A 92 0.09 9.32 -3.67
N VAL A 93 0.48 8.05 -3.72
CA VAL A 93 0.13 7.13 -4.81
C VAL A 93 -0.52 5.88 -4.22
N ARG A 94 -1.52 5.34 -4.91
CA ARG A 94 -2.18 4.09 -4.53
C ARG A 94 -1.90 3.00 -5.54
N ILE A 95 -1.30 1.91 -5.07
CA ILE A 95 -1.05 0.71 -5.88
C ILE A 95 -2.10 -0.34 -5.52
N TYR A 96 -2.61 -1.05 -6.52
CA TYR A 96 -3.67 -2.05 -6.34
C TYR A 96 -3.11 -3.47 -6.30
N ARG A 97 -2.00 -3.74 -6.99
CA ARG A 97 -1.42 -5.08 -7.06
C ARG A 97 0.09 -5.03 -6.84
N LEU A 98 0.55 -5.80 -5.87
CA LEU A 98 1.96 -6.09 -5.61
C LEU A 98 2.11 -7.57 -5.33
N ASP A 99 3.29 -8.13 -5.57
CA ASP A 99 3.64 -9.48 -5.15
C ASP A 99 4.57 -9.38 -3.93
N PRO A 100 4.13 -9.82 -2.74
CA PRO A 100 4.94 -9.68 -1.53
C PRO A 100 6.21 -10.53 -1.54
N SER A 101 6.42 -11.41 -2.52
CA SER A 101 7.67 -12.16 -2.71
C SER A 101 8.76 -11.39 -3.47
N LEU A 102 8.43 -10.27 -4.13
CA LEU A 102 9.37 -9.45 -4.89
C LEU A 102 9.91 -8.28 -4.06
N ASP A 103 11.10 -7.79 -4.41
CA ASP A 103 11.70 -6.60 -3.79
C ASP A 103 11.27 -5.31 -4.51
N TYR A 104 10.66 -4.40 -3.75
CA TYR A 104 10.22 -3.08 -4.21
C TYR A 104 11.03 -1.93 -3.60
N SER A 105 12.18 -2.23 -3.01
CA SER A 105 13.06 -1.25 -2.35
C SER A 105 13.38 -0.05 -3.24
N GLU A 106 13.77 -0.28 -4.49
CA GLU A 106 14.11 0.78 -5.45
C GLU A 106 12.94 1.74 -5.67
N PHE A 107 11.73 1.20 -5.86
CA PHE A 107 10.54 2.02 -6.08
C PHE A 107 10.12 2.78 -4.82
N PHE A 108 10.08 2.13 -3.65
CA PHE A 108 9.65 2.80 -2.43
C PHE A 108 10.63 3.90 -1.99
N ASN A 109 11.93 3.67 -2.18
CA ASN A 109 12.96 4.69 -1.94
C ASN A 109 12.84 5.86 -2.93
N ALA A 110 12.64 5.58 -4.23
CA ALA A 110 12.43 6.63 -5.23
C ALA A 110 11.14 7.43 -4.96
N ALA A 111 10.05 6.76 -4.56
CA ALA A 111 8.82 7.42 -4.14
C ALA A 111 9.06 8.34 -2.94
N ALA A 112 9.82 7.88 -1.92
CA ALA A 112 10.17 8.69 -0.76
C ALA A 112 11.01 9.93 -1.16
N ASP A 113 12.03 9.74 -2.00
CA ASP A 113 12.90 10.81 -2.50
C ASP A 113 12.13 11.89 -3.29
N LEU A 114 11.06 11.48 -3.97
CA LEU A 114 10.13 12.36 -4.71
C LEU A 114 8.98 12.91 -3.83
N GLY A 115 8.98 12.62 -2.53
CA GLY A 115 8.00 13.11 -1.57
C GLY A 115 6.63 12.41 -1.64
N PHE A 116 6.55 11.21 -2.20
CA PHE A 116 5.33 10.41 -2.27
C PHE A 116 5.25 9.41 -1.13
N TYR A 117 4.10 9.43 -0.48
CA TYR A 117 3.59 8.33 0.33
C TYR A 117 2.91 7.28 -0.54
N VAL A 118 2.93 6.02 -0.10
CA VAL A 118 2.38 4.90 -0.85
C VAL A 118 1.31 4.18 -0.05
N LEU A 119 0.14 4.00 -0.67
CA LEU A 119 -0.90 3.07 -0.20
C LEU A 119 -0.68 1.73 -0.89
N VAL A 120 -0.43 0.69 -0.10
CA VAL A 120 -0.06 -0.65 -0.59
C VAL A 120 -1.17 -1.66 -0.35
N PRO A 121 -1.40 -2.62 -1.27
CA PRO A 121 -2.41 -3.65 -1.08
C PRO A 121 -1.93 -4.69 -0.05
N LEU A 122 -2.81 -5.06 0.88
CA LEU A 122 -2.64 -6.24 1.72
C LEU A 122 -3.55 -7.38 1.28
N THR A 123 -4.26 -7.24 0.18
CA THR A 123 -4.96 -8.35 -0.50
C THR A 123 -4.29 -8.61 -1.83
N SER A 124 -4.37 -9.83 -2.33
CA SER A 124 -4.06 -10.07 -3.73
C SER A 124 -5.15 -9.50 -4.63
N ALA A 125 -4.90 -9.43 -5.92
CA ALA A 125 -5.94 -9.34 -6.94
C ALA A 125 -5.64 -10.32 -8.10
N ARG A 126 -4.79 -11.31 -7.85
CA ARG A 126 -4.32 -12.28 -8.84
C ARG A 126 -4.87 -13.68 -8.62
N ASP A 127 -5.16 -14.03 -7.37
CA ASP A 127 -5.61 -15.36 -6.98
C ASP A 127 -6.76 -15.22 -5.98
N ASP A 128 -7.89 -15.82 -6.32
CA ASP A 128 -9.11 -15.84 -5.49
C ASP A 128 -8.85 -16.47 -4.11
N SER A 129 -7.78 -17.25 -3.93
CA SER A 129 -7.38 -17.79 -2.63
C SER A 129 -6.83 -16.73 -1.68
N THR A 130 -6.43 -15.56 -2.18
CA THR A 130 -5.74 -14.50 -1.39
C THR A 130 -6.51 -13.19 -1.38
N VAL A 131 -7.84 -13.28 -1.53
CA VAL A 131 -8.79 -12.17 -1.45
C VAL A 131 -9.94 -12.47 -0.50
N LEU A 132 -10.71 -11.44 -0.16
CA LEU A 132 -11.99 -11.61 0.51
C LEU A 132 -13.06 -12.00 -0.52
N ASP A 133 -13.63 -13.19 -0.37
CA ASP A 133 -14.65 -13.69 -1.30
C ASP A 133 -16.03 -13.14 -0.93
N ARG A 134 -16.47 -12.13 -1.69
CA ARG A 134 -17.75 -11.45 -1.47
C ARG A 134 -18.98 -12.33 -1.70
N SER A 135 -18.82 -13.51 -2.31
CA SER A 135 -19.92 -14.44 -2.59
C SER A 135 -20.22 -15.38 -1.42
N LYS A 136 -19.37 -15.38 -0.39
CA LYS A 136 -19.44 -16.31 0.74
C LYS A 136 -19.75 -15.58 2.05
N PRO A 137 -20.66 -16.09 2.89
CA PRO A 137 -20.90 -15.54 4.22
C PRO A 137 -19.69 -15.73 5.14
N ALA A 138 -19.60 -14.90 6.19
CA ALA A 138 -18.65 -15.15 7.26
C ALA A 138 -18.92 -16.53 7.92
N PRO A 139 -17.88 -17.33 8.21
CA PRO A 139 -16.45 -17.03 8.07
C PRO A 139 -15.82 -17.41 6.71
N LEU A 140 -16.58 -18.02 5.80
CA LEU A 140 -16.06 -18.61 4.55
C LEU A 140 -15.48 -17.58 3.56
N CYS A 141 -15.81 -16.30 3.70
CA CYS A 141 -15.21 -15.20 2.94
C CYS A 141 -13.76 -14.87 3.31
N TYR A 142 -13.21 -15.45 4.38
CA TYR A 142 -11.88 -15.15 4.88
C TYR A 142 -11.01 -16.43 4.90
N PRO A 143 -10.30 -16.74 3.80
CA PRO A 143 -9.40 -17.87 3.75
C PRO A 143 -8.09 -17.60 4.53
N GLN A 144 -7.46 -18.64 5.08
CA GLN A 144 -6.19 -18.52 5.78
C GLN A 144 -5.07 -17.96 4.89
N SER A 145 -5.04 -18.35 3.62
CA SER A 145 -4.08 -17.86 2.63
C SER A 145 -4.12 -16.33 2.46
N LEU A 146 -5.26 -15.68 2.66
CA LEU A 146 -5.35 -14.21 2.69
C LEU A 146 -4.57 -13.62 3.88
N LEU A 147 -4.68 -14.22 5.07
CA LEU A 147 -3.92 -13.75 6.24
C LEU A 147 -2.42 -13.88 6.00
N GLU A 148 -1.99 -15.04 5.49
CA GLU A 148 -0.59 -15.30 5.18
C GLU A 148 -0.04 -14.32 4.13
N TYR A 149 -0.82 -14.04 3.08
CA TYR A 149 -0.49 -13.02 2.10
C TYR A 149 -0.32 -11.65 2.76
N GLY A 150 -1.30 -11.22 3.57
CA GLY A 150 -1.28 -9.92 4.24
C GLY A 150 -0.08 -9.74 5.17
N ILE A 151 0.30 -10.80 5.91
CA ILE A 151 1.48 -10.79 6.77
C ILE A 151 2.75 -10.66 5.93
N ARG A 152 2.89 -11.41 4.83
CA ARG A 152 4.05 -11.29 3.92
C ARG A 152 4.16 -9.90 3.32
N ALA A 153 3.04 -9.37 2.82
CA ALA A 153 2.93 -8.02 2.26
C ALA A 153 3.35 -6.96 3.28
N TRP A 154 2.78 -7.01 4.49
CA TRP A 154 3.18 -6.11 5.56
C TRP A 154 4.66 -6.26 5.94
N LYS A 155 5.19 -7.48 6.05
CA LYS A 155 6.62 -7.69 6.37
C LYS A 155 7.57 -7.15 5.30
N ASN A 156 7.12 -7.08 4.06
CA ASN A 156 7.87 -6.51 2.95
C ASN A 156 7.73 -4.97 2.94
N TYR A 157 6.50 -4.45 2.91
CA TYR A 157 6.23 -3.03 2.69
C TYR A 157 6.37 -2.19 3.97
N GLY A 158 6.06 -2.74 5.14
CA GLY A 158 6.06 -2.02 6.42
C GLY A 158 7.45 -1.57 6.90
N ARG A 159 8.51 -1.81 6.12
CA ARG A 159 9.88 -1.36 6.42
C ARG A 159 10.17 0.06 5.94
N TYR A 160 9.33 0.61 5.06
CA TYR A 160 9.56 1.93 4.47
C TYR A 160 8.70 2.99 5.15
N PRO A 161 9.28 4.12 5.60
CA PRO A 161 8.57 5.16 6.36
C PRO A 161 7.52 5.91 5.55
N ASN A 162 7.62 5.86 4.21
CA ASN A 162 6.65 6.46 3.30
C ASN A 162 5.47 5.53 2.96
N ILE A 163 5.38 4.31 3.52
CA ILE A 163 4.14 3.53 3.41
C ILE A 163 3.09 4.13 4.36
N LEU A 164 2.07 4.72 3.77
CA LEU A 164 1.02 5.45 4.48
C LEU A 164 0.00 4.52 5.15
N ALA A 165 -0.46 3.50 4.42
CA ALA A 165 -1.41 2.53 4.93
C ALA A 165 -1.44 1.25 4.08
N GLY A 166 -1.83 0.15 4.71
CA GLY A 166 -2.18 -1.09 4.05
C GLY A 166 -3.67 -1.17 3.71
N VAL A 167 -4.00 -1.47 2.46
CA VAL A 167 -5.38 -1.63 1.99
C VAL A 167 -5.83 -3.07 2.22
N VAL A 168 -6.81 -3.28 3.11
CA VAL A 168 -7.30 -4.63 3.49
C VAL A 168 -8.47 -5.13 2.66
N GLY A 169 -8.97 -4.30 1.75
CA GLY A 169 -10.03 -4.66 0.82
C GLY A 169 -10.43 -3.46 -0.05
N ASN A 170 -10.85 -3.76 -1.27
CA ASN A 170 -11.34 -2.79 -2.23
C ASN A 170 -12.73 -3.19 -2.70
N GLU A 171 -13.74 -2.46 -2.22
CA GLU A 171 -15.15 -2.61 -2.65
C GLU A 171 -15.66 -4.05 -2.60
N VAL A 172 -15.24 -4.81 -1.58
CA VAL A 172 -15.76 -6.14 -1.29
C VAL A 172 -17.27 -6.08 -1.02
N LEU A 173 -17.74 -5.01 -0.36
CA LEU A 173 -19.14 -4.73 -0.06
C LEU A 173 -19.72 -3.82 -1.17
N ASN A 174 -19.92 -4.36 -2.36
CA ASN A 174 -20.36 -3.59 -3.53
C ASN A 174 -21.86 -3.69 -3.84
N ASN A 175 -22.60 -4.55 -3.13
CA ASN A 175 -24.05 -4.67 -3.24
C ASN A 175 -24.64 -5.19 -1.90
N PHE A 176 -25.96 -5.20 -1.76
CA PHE A 176 -26.62 -5.67 -0.53
C PHE A 176 -26.27 -7.12 -0.19
N GLU A 177 -26.18 -7.99 -1.20
CA GLU A 177 -25.87 -9.40 -0.99
C GLU A 177 -24.50 -9.57 -0.34
N SER A 178 -23.45 -8.88 -0.81
CA SER A 178 -22.08 -8.96 -0.28
C SER A 178 -21.91 -8.43 1.16
N TRP A 179 -22.92 -7.79 1.76
CA TRP A 179 -22.82 -7.25 3.12
C TRP A 179 -22.54 -8.31 4.19
N HIS A 180 -22.89 -9.57 3.92
CA HIS A 180 -22.55 -10.70 4.77
C HIS A 180 -21.02 -10.92 4.93
N ALA A 181 -20.19 -10.30 4.07
CA ALA A 181 -18.73 -10.37 4.15
C ALA A 181 -18.11 -9.30 5.06
N ALA A 182 -18.90 -8.36 5.59
CA ALA A 182 -18.41 -7.32 6.50
C ALA A 182 -17.69 -7.87 7.75
N PRO A 183 -18.16 -8.97 8.39
CA PRO A 183 -17.43 -9.59 9.50
C PRO A 183 -16.05 -10.13 9.08
N CYS A 184 -15.89 -10.63 7.85
CA CYS A 184 -14.61 -11.11 7.34
C CYS A 184 -13.60 -9.97 7.16
N ILE A 185 -14.04 -8.81 6.63
CA ILE A 185 -13.18 -7.62 6.50
C ILE A 185 -12.67 -7.19 7.90
N LYS A 186 -13.58 -7.15 8.89
CA LYS A 186 -13.22 -6.78 10.27
C LYS A 186 -12.29 -7.81 10.92
N ALA A 187 -12.55 -9.11 10.71
CA ALA A 187 -11.70 -10.19 11.21
C ALA A 187 -10.29 -10.10 10.62
N TYR A 188 -10.20 -9.91 9.30
CA TYR A 188 -8.91 -9.79 8.61
C TYR A 188 -8.09 -8.59 9.12
N ALA A 189 -8.71 -7.42 9.23
CA ALA A 189 -8.05 -6.24 9.78
C ALA A 189 -7.62 -6.42 11.25
N ARG A 190 -8.45 -7.07 12.07
CA ARG A 190 -8.13 -7.41 13.47
C ARG A 190 -6.90 -8.31 13.55
N ASP A 191 -6.87 -9.36 12.73
CA ASP A 191 -5.84 -10.40 12.82
C ASP A 191 -4.49 -9.90 12.27
N LEU A 192 -4.51 -9.05 11.23
CA LEU A 192 -3.34 -8.27 10.82
C LEU A 192 -2.83 -7.36 11.94
N LYS A 193 -3.70 -6.51 12.54
CA LYS A 193 -3.30 -5.63 13.65
C LYS A 193 -2.71 -6.44 14.83
N ARG A 194 -3.25 -7.64 15.10
CA ARG A 194 -2.73 -8.55 16.13
C ARG A 194 -1.31 -9.01 15.80
N HIS A 195 -1.06 -9.45 14.57
CA HIS A 195 0.28 -9.88 14.13
C HIS A 195 1.29 -8.74 14.16
N MET A 196 0.92 -7.55 13.69
CA MET A 196 1.79 -6.38 13.75
C MET A 196 2.20 -6.02 15.18
N ARG A 197 1.26 -6.10 16.13
CA ARG A 197 1.55 -5.88 17.56
C ARG A 197 2.47 -6.95 18.13
N ALA A 198 2.18 -8.22 17.86
CA ALA A 198 2.97 -9.34 18.38
C ALA A 198 4.44 -9.26 17.91
N GLU A 199 4.68 -8.95 16.64
CA GLU A 199 6.05 -8.79 16.09
C GLU A 199 6.77 -7.57 16.68
N ARG A 200 6.06 -6.45 16.86
CA ARG A 200 6.62 -5.24 17.49
C ARG A 200 7.04 -5.54 18.93
N ASP A 201 6.17 -6.21 19.69
CA ASP A 201 6.45 -6.56 21.08
C ASP A 201 7.63 -7.55 21.15
N ALA A 202 7.68 -8.56 20.27
CA ALA A 202 8.82 -9.47 20.15
C ALA A 202 10.14 -8.74 19.79
N SER A 203 10.09 -7.76 18.88
CA SER A 203 11.25 -6.96 18.49
C SER A 203 11.76 -6.07 19.63
N TYR A 204 10.85 -5.54 20.46
CA TYR A 204 11.19 -4.79 21.67
C TYR A 204 11.94 -5.65 22.68
N PHE A 205 11.48 -6.89 22.93
CA PHE A 205 12.18 -7.82 23.82
C PHE A 205 13.53 -8.33 23.26
N ALA A 206 13.67 -8.38 21.94
CA ALA A 206 14.90 -8.82 21.28
C ALA A 206 15.99 -7.73 21.19
N ASN A 207 15.77 -6.54 21.78
CA ASN A 207 16.69 -5.38 21.73
C ASN A 207 17.15 -5.02 20.31
N ARG A 208 16.28 -5.22 19.31
CA ARG A 208 16.58 -4.85 17.92
C ARG A 208 16.60 -3.34 17.77
N THR A 209 17.53 -2.84 16.96
CA THR A 209 17.62 -1.41 16.70
C THR A 209 16.37 -0.92 15.97
N TYR A 210 16.04 0.36 16.09
CA TYR A 210 14.85 0.94 15.44
C TYR A 210 14.84 0.73 13.91
N GLN A 211 16.02 0.66 13.28
CA GLN A 211 16.14 0.41 11.85
C GLN A 211 15.77 -1.01 11.43
N ASP A 212 15.74 -1.96 12.38
CA ASP A 212 15.33 -3.35 12.15
C ASP A 212 13.82 -3.59 12.41
N GLN A 213 13.08 -2.55 12.82
CA GLN A 213 11.68 -2.67 13.21
C GLN A 213 10.74 -2.45 12.02
N ILE A 214 9.79 -3.36 11.85
CA ILE A 214 8.71 -3.24 10.86
C ILE A 214 7.62 -2.34 11.46
N LEU A 215 7.25 -1.28 10.75
CA LEU A 215 6.24 -0.32 11.19
C LEU A 215 4.87 -0.97 11.26
N THR A 216 4.11 -0.65 12.31
CA THR A 216 2.68 -0.97 12.37
C THR A 216 1.95 -0.05 11.40
N LEU A 217 1.37 -0.61 10.34
CA LEU A 217 0.69 0.19 9.33
C LEU A 217 -0.75 0.53 9.75
N PRO A 218 -1.21 1.77 9.53
CA PRO A 218 -2.62 2.05 9.44
C PRO A 218 -3.27 1.13 8.41
N LEU A 219 -4.50 0.67 8.69
CA LEU A 219 -5.26 -0.17 7.76
C LEU A 219 -6.41 0.64 7.19
N MET A 220 -6.60 0.56 5.88
CA MET A 220 -7.72 1.19 5.18
C MET A 220 -8.56 0.17 4.42
N TYR A 221 -9.86 0.40 4.39
CA TYR A 221 -10.79 -0.28 3.51
C TYR A 221 -11.32 0.72 2.49
N ALA A 222 -11.18 0.44 1.20
CA ALA A 222 -11.73 1.28 0.16
C ALA A 222 -13.19 0.88 -0.08
N ALA A 223 -14.12 1.64 0.47
CA ALA A 223 -15.55 1.44 0.29
C ALA A 223 -16.04 2.11 -1.00
N GLN A 224 -17.09 1.53 -1.58
CA GLN A 224 -17.81 2.16 -2.69
C GLN A 224 -18.65 3.33 -2.17
N HIS A 225 -18.91 4.34 -3.00
CA HIS A 225 -19.66 5.56 -2.63
C HIS A 225 -21.06 5.28 -2.02
N PHE A 226 -21.69 4.16 -2.37
CA PHE A 226 -22.99 3.73 -1.86
C PHE A 226 -22.92 2.65 -0.76
N GLY A 227 -21.71 2.21 -0.39
CA GLY A 227 -21.50 1.31 0.73
C GLY A 227 -21.47 2.07 2.05
N ILE A 228 -22.04 1.50 3.12
CA ILE A 228 -21.85 2.04 4.47
C ILE A 228 -20.34 2.02 4.75
N GLY A 229 -19.72 3.20 4.77
CA GLY A 229 -18.30 3.38 5.05
C GLY A 229 -17.99 2.95 6.48
N ALA A 230 -17.67 1.67 6.68
CA ALA A 230 -17.16 1.19 7.95
C ALA A 230 -15.71 1.66 8.09
N VAL A 231 -15.50 2.78 8.79
CA VAL A 231 -14.20 3.08 9.39
C VAL A 231 -13.93 1.98 10.41
N LEU A 232 -13.02 1.07 10.09
CA LEU A 232 -12.59 -0.01 11.00
C LEU A 232 -11.67 0.58 12.09
N THR A 233 -12.29 1.23 13.07
CA THR A 233 -11.61 1.63 14.32
C THR A 233 -11.08 0.39 15.04
#